data_AF-A0A136MVH6-F1
#
_entry.id   AF-A0A136MVH6-F1
#
_cell.length_a   1.000
_cell.length_b   1.000
_cell.length_c   1.000
_cell.angle_alpha   90.00
_cell.angle_beta   90.00
_cell.angle_gamma   90.00
#
_symmetry.space_group_name_H-M   'P 1'
#
loop_
_entity.id
_entity.type
_entity.pdbx_description
1 polymer ?
#
loop_
_entity_poly.entity_id
_entity_poly.type
_entity_poly.pdbx_seq_one_letter_code
_entity_poly.pdbx_strand_id
1 'polypeptide(L)'
;MLDALNLIRLLKKIPPGIWRGELLLDRTPVVKYGDDRDIVKKDDIESTVPFNFEVVYDNDSTFHIVMHNGTERINVPDVQFKTDPYTNKDTVIIDFPIYDTQIRAIYEDGIMEGDWIVNYRDDYRIPFKAVHGKGHRFNGVKREHSDMAVNGSWETVFTEEDGNTFKALGSFYQKGDSLTGTFQTETGDFRYLEGMVIEGKMYLSVFDGSHAYLFIAKMLSDSTLTGTFRAGSKYKATWEAKRTDKNSLADAYSMTKTTGKPLSFTFPNQDGQPVSITDQKFDDKYKIIQIMGTWCPNCMDETVFLQDYFKNHPADDIAVISIGVERYKDTLKSLSMLKKFKDRMHIDHDVLLGGYTGDRASVVKALEIDGIKSFPTLLFADRNNKIVKIHTGFNGPATPVYEDFKKEFTTILEQLRKD
;
A
#
# COMPACT_ATOMS: atom_id res chain seq x y z
N MET A 1 -40.44 -1.47 -42.65
CA MET A 1 -39.01 -1.83 -42.82
C MET A 1 -38.19 -0.60 -42.44
N LEU A 2 -38.22 -0.25 -41.15
CA LEU A 2 -37.55 0.90 -40.53
C LEU A 2 -37.71 0.67 -39.03
N ASP A 3 -36.96 -0.28 -38.47
CA ASP A 3 -36.82 -0.50 -37.02
C ASP A 3 -35.73 -1.55 -36.72
N ALA A 4 -34.55 -1.35 -37.30
CA ALA A 4 -33.39 -2.22 -37.03
C ALA A 4 -32.04 -1.51 -37.01
N LEU A 5 -32.03 -0.16 -36.89
CA LEU A 5 -30.80 0.62 -37.06
C LEU A 5 -30.47 1.61 -35.94
N ASN A 6 -31.11 1.47 -34.77
CA ASN A 6 -30.80 2.32 -33.61
C ASN A 6 -30.50 1.55 -32.31
N LEU A 7 -30.08 0.29 -32.42
CA LEU A 7 -29.72 -0.56 -31.27
C LEU A 7 -28.23 -0.91 -31.23
N ILE A 8 -27.36 0.00 -31.70
CA ILE A 8 -25.91 -0.22 -31.71
C ILE A 8 -25.23 0.92 -30.96
N ARG A 9 -24.52 0.53 -29.89
CA ARG A 9 -23.70 1.30 -28.94
C ARG A 9 -24.42 2.12 -27.85
N LEU A 10 -24.89 1.39 -26.84
CA LEU A 10 -25.07 1.90 -25.48
C LEU A 10 -24.65 0.82 -24.46
N LEU A 11 -23.52 0.15 -24.69
CA LEU A 11 -22.84 -0.56 -23.60
C LEU A 11 -22.18 0.49 -22.71
N LYS A 12 -22.97 1.14 -21.83
CA LYS A 12 -22.49 1.98 -20.72
C LYS A 12 -21.89 1.15 -19.57
N LYS A 13 -21.38 -0.04 -19.89
CA LYS A 13 -21.17 -1.12 -18.94
C LYS A 13 -19.96 -1.93 -19.35
N ILE A 14 -19.11 -2.21 -18.39
CA ILE A 14 -18.07 -3.24 -18.49
C ILE A 14 -18.58 -4.55 -17.88
N PRO A 15 -18.21 -5.72 -18.40
CA PRO A 15 -18.65 -7.00 -17.85
C PRO A 15 -18.41 -7.15 -16.33
N PRO A 16 -19.42 -7.58 -15.55
CA PRO A 16 -19.25 -7.87 -14.13
C PRO A 16 -18.35 -9.08 -13.89
N GLY A 17 -17.92 -9.24 -12.65
CA GLY A 17 -17.13 -10.39 -12.20
C GLY A 17 -15.63 -10.18 -12.39
N ILE A 18 -14.90 -11.29 -12.48
CA ILE A 18 -13.45 -11.28 -12.35
C ILE A 18 -12.75 -10.80 -13.62
N TRP A 19 -11.73 -9.97 -13.41
CA TRP A 19 -10.76 -9.50 -14.37
C TRP A 19 -9.36 -9.85 -13.91
N ARG A 20 -8.47 -10.07 -14.87
CA ARG A 20 -7.03 -10.19 -14.65
C ARG A 20 -6.34 -8.97 -15.23
N GLY A 21 -5.78 -8.14 -14.38
CA GLY A 21 -4.94 -7.00 -14.72
C GLY A 21 -3.45 -7.37 -14.76
N GLU A 22 -2.70 -6.61 -15.53
CA GLU A 22 -1.25 -6.70 -15.68
C GLU A 22 -0.66 -5.30 -15.79
N LEU A 23 0.42 -5.04 -15.06
CA LEU A 23 1.30 -3.89 -15.27
C LEU A 23 2.61 -4.33 -15.89
N LEU A 24 2.99 -3.71 -17.01
CA LEU A 24 4.19 -4.07 -17.77
C LEU A 24 5.34 -3.18 -17.33
N LEU A 25 6.21 -3.71 -16.46
CA LEU A 25 7.25 -2.95 -15.77
C LEU A 25 8.35 -2.47 -16.72
N ASP A 26 8.71 -3.29 -17.70
CA ASP A 26 9.60 -2.85 -18.77
C ASP A 26 8.76 -2.19 -19.86
N ARG A 27 9.15 -0.98 -20.28
CA ARG A 27 8.56 -0.32 -21.46
C ARG A 27 8.86 -1.17 -22.69
N THR A 28 8.01 -2.16 -22.90
CA THR A 28 7.82 -2.80 -24.19
C THR A 28 7.46 -1.69 -25.18
N PRO A 29 8.03 -1.68 -26.40
CA PRO A 29 7.55 -0.76 -27.42
C PRO A 29 6.05 -0.97 -27.62
N VAL A 30 5.24 -0.02 -27.16
CA VAL A 30 3.81 0.03 -27.47
C VAL A 30 3.74 0.42 -28.94
N VAL A 31 3.37 -0.53 -29.80
CA VAL A 31 3.18 -0.23 -31.21
C VAL A 31 1.80 0.41 -31.34
N LYS A 32 1.79 1.72 -31.58
CA LYS A 32 0.55 2.43 -31.90
C LYS A 32 0.25 2.23 -33.39
N TYR A 33 -0.87 1.62 -33.71
CA TYR A 33 -1.41 1.58 -35.07
C TYR A 33 -2.57 2.59 -35.15
N GLY A 34 -2.26 3.85 -35.50
CA GLY A 34 -3.26 4.92 -35.45
C GLY A 34 -3.70 5.24 -34.01
N ASP A 35 -5.01 5.20 -33.75
CA ASP A 35 -5.63 5.37 -32.41
C ASP A 35 -5.71 4.06 -31.61
N ASP A 36 -5.29 2.94 -32.22
CA ASP A 36 -5.23 1.64 -31.56
C ASP A 36 -3.85 1.46 -30.91
N ARG A 37 -3.86 1.11 -29.62
CA ARG A 37 -2.67 0.66 -28.91
C ARG A 37 -2.70 -0.85 -28.93
N ASP A 38 -1.80 -1.48 -29.68
CA ASP A 38 -1.57 -2.91 -29.51
C ASP A 38 -0.31 -3.10 -28.67
N ILE A 39 -0.47 -3.69 -27.49
CA ILE A 39 0.65 -4.15 -26.68
C ILE A 39 1.11 -5.48 -27.28
N VAL A 40 1.88 -5.39 -28.36
CA VAL A 40 2.46 -6.55 -29.05
C VAL A 40 3.70 -7.03 -28.28
N LYS A 41 3.52 -7.79 -27.20
CA LYS A 41 4.60 -8.63 -26.67
C LYS A 41 4.07 -9.90 -26.02
N LYS A 42 4.85 -10.96 -26.21
CA LYS A 42 4.78 -12.25 -25.52
C LYS A 42 4.81 -12.01 -24.00
N ASP A 43 3.82 -12.54 -23.28
CA ASP A 43 3.75 -12.55 -21.80
C ASP A 43 5.15 -12.78 -21.22
N ASP A 44 5.70 -11.76 -20.56
CA ASP A 44 7.00 -11.78 -19.92
C ASP A 44 6.79 -11.73 -18.40
N ILE A 45 6.71 -12.92 -17.81
CA ILE A 45 6.40 -13.12 -16.40
C ILE A 45 7.41 -12.44 -15.47
N GLU A 46 8.64 -12.18 -15.94
CA GLU A 46 9.70 -11.54 -15.16
C GLU A 46 9.63 -9.99 -15.19
N SER A 47 8.75 -9.45 -16.02
CA SER A 47 8.54 -8.01 -16.16
C SER A 47 7.08 -7.58 -16.07
N THR A 48 6.21 -8.47 -15.59
CA THR A 48 4.77 -8.23 -15.49
C THR A 48 4.30 -8.39 -14.05
N VAL A 49 3.60 -7.40 -13.50
CA VAL A 49 2.89 -7.51 -12.22
C VAL A 49 1.44 -7.91 -12.53
N PRO A 50 1.06 -9.19 -12.41
CA PRO A 50 -0.31 -9.59 -12.54
C PRO A 50 -1.09 -9.32 -11.25
N PHE A 51 -2.37 -9.00 -11.39
CA PHE A 51 -3.29 -8.87 -10.27
C PHE A 51 -4.70 -9.19 -10.72
N ASN A 52 -5.56 -9.54 -9.76
CA ASN A 52 -6.97 -9.79 -10.03
C ASN A 52 -7.81 -8.70 -9.38
N PHE A 53 -8.92 -8.38 -10.03
CA PHE A 53 -9.94 -7.51 -9.48
C PHE A 53 -11.31 -7.94 -9.95
N GLU A 54 -12.33 -7.55 -9.21
CA GLU A 54 -13.72 -7.83 -9.53
C GLU A 54 -14.46 -6.54 -9.87
N VAL A 55 -15.28 -6.56 -10.92
CA VAL A 55 -16.26 -5.51 -11.20
C VAL A 55 -17.58 -5.90 -10.55
N VAL A 56 -18.01 -5.11 -9.56
CA VAL A 56 -19.22 -5.36 -8.79
C VAL A 56 -20.22 -4.23 -9.05
N TYR A 57 -21.40 -4.60 -9.57
CA TYR A 57 -22.47 -3.63 -9.82
C TYR A 57 -23.29 -3.40 -8.56
N ASP A 58 -23.42 -2.13 -8.18
CA ASP A 58 -24.28 -1.71 -7.06
C ASP A 58 -25.74 -1.58 -7.51
N ASN A 59 -25.96 -1.26 -8.79
CA ASN A 59 -27.25 -1.20 -9.47
C ASN A 59 -27.05 -1.23 -10.99
N ASP A 60 -28.10 -0.97 -11.76
CA ASP A 60 -28.06 -1.00 -13.22
C ASP A 60 -27.16 0.07 -13.88
N SER A 61 -26.61 1.02 -13.14
CA SER A 61 -25.88 2.16 -13.69
C SER A 61 -24.57 2.50 -13.00
N THR A 62 -24.35 2.01 -11.78
CA THR A 62 -23.12 2.23 -11.02
C THR A 62 -22.48 0.91 -10.62
N PHE A 63 -21.16 0.92 -10.54
CA PHE A 63 -20.35 -0.21 -10.13
C PHE A 63 -19.09 0.30 -9.45
N HIS A 64 -18.47 -0.58 -8.67
CA HIS A 64 -17.17 -0.37 -8.06
C HIS A 64 -16.24 -1.54 -8.44
N ILE A 65 -14.96 -1.37 -8.11
CA ILE A 65 -13.95 -2.41 -8.27
C ILE A 65 -13.51 -2.92 -6.90
N VAL A 66 -13.32 -4.23 -6.79
CA VAL A 66 -12.67 -4.85 -5.64
C VAL A 66 -11.32 -5.42 -6.08
N MET A 67 -10.21 -4.84 -5.64
CA MET A 67 -8.88 -5.39 -5.90
C MET A 67 -8.63 -6.58 -4.97
N HIS A 68 -8.07 -7.66 -5.51
CA HIS A 68 -7.79 -8.89 -4.77
C HIS A 68 -6.28 -9.01 -4.55
N ASN A 69 -5.85 -9.16 -3.30
CA ASN A 69 -4.46 -9.43 -2.93
C ASN A 69 -4.43 -10.44 -1.78
N GLY A 70 -4.31 -11.73 -2.09
CA GLY A 70 -4.38 -12.79 -1.09
C GLY A 70 -5.71 -12.73 -0.34
N THR A 71 -5.65 -12.49 0.98
CA THR A 71 -6.84 -12.30 1.82
C THR A 71 -7.40 -10.89 1.79
N GLU A 72 -6.65 -9.90 1.31
CA GLU A 72 -7.08 -8.51 1.23
C GLU A 72 -8.07 -8.29 0.10
N ARG A 73 -9.09 -7.48 0.38
CA ARG A 73 -10.06 -6.97 -0.57
C ARG A 73 -10.12 -5.46 -0.44
N ILE A 74 -9.66 -4.75 -1.46
CA ILE A 74 -9.64 -3.28 -1.46
C ILE A 74 -10.83 -2.81 -2.27
N ASN A 75 -11.78 -2.14 -1.60
CA ASN A 75 -12.90 -1.52 -2.27
C ASN A 75 -12.46 -0.21 -2.96
N VAL A 76 -12.72 -0.10 -4.26
CA VAL A 76 -12.38 1.05 -5.11
C VAL A 76 -13.67 1.58 -5.72
N PRO A 77 -14.37 2.50 -5.03
CA PRO A 77 -15.65 3.05 -5.50
C PRO A 77 -15.48 4.15 -6.56
N ASP A 78 -14.31 4.77 -6.65
CA ASP A 78 -14.04 5.87 -7.58
C ASP A 78 -13.72 5.34 -8.98
N VAL A 79 -14.77 4.90 -9.69
CA VAL A 79 -14.67 4.37 -11.05
C VAL A 79 -15.58 5.14 -11.99
N GLN A 80 -15.03 5.55 -13.14
CA GLN A 80 -15.77 6.23 -14.19
C GLN A 80 -15.71 5.40 -15.47
N PHE A 81 -16.85 5.27 -16.15
CA PHE A 81 -16.94 4.77 -17.51
C PHE A 81 -17.53 5.84 -18.42
N LYS A 82 -16.74 6.31 -19.38
CA LYS A 82 -17.15 7.39 -20.29
C LYS A 82 -16.51 7.26 -21.66
N THR A 83 -17.21 7.70 -22.69
CA THR A 83 -16.62 7.89 -24.02
C THR A 83 -15.73 9.12 -24.01
N ASP A 84 -14.46 8.96 -24.38
CA ASP A 84 -13.52 10.08 -24.52
C ASP A 84 -13.91 10.94 -25.73
N PRO A 85 -14.13 12.26 -25.57
CA PRO A 85 -14.61 13.11 -26.66
C PRO A 85 -13.57 13.35 -27.75
N TYR A 86 -12.27 13.13 -27.49
CA TYR A 86 -11.20 13.32 -28.45
C TYR A 86 -10.91 12.05 -29.25
N THR A 87 -10.92 10.89 -28.61
CA THR A 87 -10.66 9.61 -29.28
C THR A 87 -11.93 8.88 -29.71
N ASN A 88 -13.10 9.30 -29.22
CA ASN A 88 -14.40 8.62 -29.41
C ASN A 88 -14.38 7.15 -28.97
N LYS A 89 -13.54 6.82 -27.98
CA LYS A 89 -13.38 5.48 -27.41
C LYS A 89 -13.90 5.42 -25.99
N ASP A 90 -14.55 4.31 -25.66
CA ASP A 90 -15.01 4.05 -24.29
C ASP A 90 -13.80 3.86 -23.38
N THR A 91 -13.78 4.61 -22.28
CA THR A 91 -12.65 4.73 -21.36
C THR A 91 -13.11 4.45 -19.94
N VAL A 92 -12.42 3.53 -19.27
CA VAL A 92 -12.51 3.27 -17.84
C VAL A 92 -11.42 4.09 -17.13
N ILE A 93 -11.82 4.79 -16.07
CA ILE A 93 -10.90 5.45 -15.13
C ILE A 93 -11.15 4.86 -13.75
N ILE A 94 -10.09 4.35 -13.12
CA ILE A 94 -10.09 3.77 -11.77
C ILE A 94 -9.18 4.64 -10.93
N ASP A 95 -9.73 5.43 -10.02
CA ASP A 95 -8.95 6.36 -9.20
C ASP A 95 -8.59 5.72 -7.86
N PHE A 96 -7.37 5.97 -7.37
CA PHE A 96 -6.91 5.65 -6.02
C PHE A 96 -6.61 6.95 -5.28
N PRO A 97 -7.66 7.64 -4.75
CA PRO A 97 -7.54 9.04 -4.41
C PRO A 97 -6.56 9.34 -3.27
N ILE A 98 -6.41 8.40 -2.33
CA ILE A 98 -5.46 8.49 -1.20
C ILE A 98 -4.01 8.44 -1.71
N TYR A 99 -3.73 7.57 -2.67
CA TYR A 99 -2.38 7.39 -3.21
C TYR A 99 -2.03 8.35 -4.36
N ASP A 100 -3.00 9.13 -4.83
CA ASP A 100 -2.86 10.03 -5.98
C ASP A 100 -2.32 9.30 -7.22
N THR A 101 -2.91 8.13 -7.49
CA THR A 101 -2.68 7.33 -8.69
C THR A 101 -4.01 6.98 -9.34
N GLN A 102 -3.97 6.59 -10.62
CA GLN A 102 -5.16 6.15 -11.34
C GLN A 102 -4.81 5.17 -12.44
N ILE A 103 -5.72 4.27 -12.79
CA ILE A 103 -5.67 3.55 -14.07
C ILE A 103 -6.58 4.28 -15.05
N ARG A 104 -6.09 4.56 -16.25
CA ARG A 104 -6.89 5.07 -17.36
C ARG A 104 -6.73 4.15 -18.56
N ALA A 105 -7.80 3.50 -18.97
CA ALA A 105 -7.77 2.47 -20.01
C ALA A 105 -8.94 2.59 -20.99
N ILE A 106 -8.65 2.38 -22.27
CA ILE A 106 -9.66 2.15 -23.29
C ILE A 106 -10.25 0.76 -23.04
N TYR A 107 -11.56 0.63 -23.16
CA TYR A 107 -12.28 -0.63 -23.06
C TYR A 107 -12.86 -1.04 -24.41
N GLU A 108 -12.49 -2.23 -24.89
CA GLU A 108 -12.99 -2.83 -26.12
C GLU A 108 -13.13 -4.36 -25.91
N ASP A 109 -14.32 -4.92 -26.15
CA ASP A 109 -14.60 -6.36 -26.20
C ASP A 109 -13.98 -7.22 -25.06
N GLY A 110 -14.17 -6.81 -23.81
CA GLY A 110 -13.68 -7.56 -22.64
C GLY A 110 -12.19 -7.36 -22.35
N ILE A 111 -11.56 -6.38 -23.00
CA ILE A 111 -10.17 -5.99 -22.80
C ILE A 111 -10.12 -4.52 -22.36
N MET A 112 -9.26 -4.22 -21.38
CA MET A 112 -8.89 -2.85 -21.02
C MET A 112 -7.42 -2.63 -21.32
N GLU A 113 -7.07 -1.56 -22.04
CA GLU A 113 -5.68 -1.23 -22.36
C GLU A 113 -5.40 0.26 -22.13
N GLY A 114 -4.33 0.55 -21.39
CA GLY A 114 -4.04 1.90 -20.95
C GLY A 114 -2.80 2.00 -20.10
N ASP A 115 -2.87 2.86 -19.08
CA ASP A 115 -1.74 3.16 -18.21
C ASP A 115 -2.21 3.25 -16.75
N TRP A 116 -1.41 2.72 -15.82
CA TRP A 116 -1.40 3.15 -14.42
C TRP A 116 -0.53 4.40 -14.30
N ILE A 117 -1.13 5.50 -13.86
CA ILE A 117 -0.57 6.85 -13.84
C ILE A 117 -0.31 7.23 -12.39
N VAL A 118 0.89 7.75 -12.11
CA VAL A 118 1.33 8.14 -10.76
C VAL A 118 1.55 9.65 -10.74
N ASN A 119 0.57 10.39 -10.21
CA ASN A 119 0.49 11.85 -10.39
C ASN A 119 1.54 12.63 -9.60
N TYR A 120 2.08 12.06 -8.53
CA TYR A 120 3.13 12.69 -7.70
C TYR A 120 4.55 12.52 -8.27
N ARG A 121 4.69 11.89 -9.44
CA ARG A 121 5.97 11.69 -10.13
C ARG A 121 5.89 12.28 -11.54
N ASP A 122 7.00 12.85 -11.99
CA ASP A 122 7.07 13.45 -13.32
C ASP A 122 6.96 12.39 -14.43
N ASP A 123 5.96 12.56 -15.29
CA ASP A 123 5.55 11.68 -16.40
C ASP A 123 5.66 10.16 -16.13
N TYR A 124 5.39 9.75 -14.89
CA TYR A 124 5.51 8.35 -14.52
C TYR A 124 4.21 7.59 -14.78
N ARG A 125 4.31 6.61 -15.69
CA ARG A 125 3.22 5.73 -16.06
C ARG A 125 3.73 4.32 -16.37
N ILE A 126 2.94 3.32 -16.03
CA ILE A 126 3.22 1.91 -16.35
C ILE A 126 2.08 1.40 -17.25
N PRO A 127 2.36 0.82 -18.43
CA PRO A 127 1.33 0.24 -19.27
C PRO A 127 0.49 -0.79 -18.50
N PHE A 128 -0.83 -0.69 -18.67
CA PHE A 128 -1.82 -1.54 -18.04
C PHE A 128 -2.62 -2.29 -19.11
N LYS A 129 -2.85 -3.57 -18.85
CA LYS A 129 -3.77 -4.42 -19.62
C LYS A 129 -4.65 -5.21 -18.66
N ALA A 130 -5.94 -5.34 -18.95
CA ALA A 130 -6.78 -6.29 -18.25
C ALA A 130 -7.69 -7.07 -19.20
N VAL A 131 -8.00 -8.31 -18.83
CA VAL A 131 -8.85 -9.21 -19.60
C VAL A 131 -9.93 -9.81 -18.69
N HIS A 132 -11.17 -9.73 -19.15
CA HIS A 132 -12.34 -10.27 -18.45
C HIS A 132 -12.34 -11.81 -18.40
N GLY A 133 -12.95 -12.37 -17.36
CA GLY A 133 -13.22 -13.80 -17.23
C GLY A 133 -11.99 -14.65 -16.91
N LYS A 134 -10.85 -14.03 -16.59
CA LYS A 134 -9.61 -14.72 -16.23
C LYS A 134 -9.36 -14.63 -14.72
N GLY A 135 -9.55 -15.74 -14.02
CA GLY A 135 -9.38 -15.81 -12.56
C GLY A 135 -7.98 -16.21 -12.09
N HIS A 136 -7.14 -16.76 -12.95
CA HIS A 136 -5.77 -17.11 -12.60
C HIS A 136 -4.87 -15.87 -12.58
N ARG A 137 -3.96 -15.77 -11.60
CA ARG A 137 -3.05 -14.62 -11.48
C ARG A 137 -1.88 -14.68 -12.45
N PHE A 138 -1.08 -15.76 -12.42
CA PHE A 138 0.07 -15.93 -13.31
C PHE A 138 -0.29 -16.82 -14.53
N ASN A 139 0.20 -16.44 -15.72
CA ASN A 139 0.03 -17.17 -17.01
C ASN A 139 1.31 -17.90 -17.41
N GLY A 140 1.21 -18.77 -18.43
CA GLY A 140 2.35 -19.11 -19.28
C GLY A 140 3.36 -20.10 -18.69
N VAL A 141 3.03 -20.70 -17.55
CA VAL A 141 3.84 -21.74 -16.93
C VAL A 141 3.10 -23.07 -17.00
N LYS A 142 3.79 -24.17 -17.30
CA LYS A 142 3.13 -25.46 -17.33
C LYS A 142 2.68 -25.78 -15.90
N ARG A 143 1.46 -26.28 -15.77
CA ARG A 143 0.93 -26.76 -14.48
C ARG A 143 1.50 -28.13 -14.16
N GLU A 144 2.83 -28.23 -14.15
CA GLU A 144 3.52 -29.36 -13.54
C GLU A 144 3.70 -29.01 -12.07
N HIS A 145 3.18 -29.89 -11.21
CA HIS A 145 3.28 -29.71 -9.77
C HIS A 145 4.74 -29.56 -9.36
N SER A 146 5.01 -28.66 -8.41
CA SER A 146 6.35 -28.47 -7.88
C SER A 146 6.45 -29.00 -6.46
N ASP A 147 7.47 -29.84 -6.21
CA ASP A 147 7.81 -30.31 -4.87
C ASP A 147 8.47 -29.22 -4.00
N MET A 148 8.63 -28.00 -4.53
CA MET A 148 9.20 -26.87 -3.81
C MET A 148 8.26 -26.45 -2.67
N ALA A 149 8.69 -26.72 -1.43
CA ALA A 149 7.97 -26.35 -0.23
C ALA A 149 8.53 -25.04 0.35
N VAL A 150 7.74 -23.96 0.31
CA VAL A 150 8.16 -22.63 0.81
C VAL A 150 7.48 -22.19 2.10
N ASN A 151 6.51 -22.97 2.60
CA ASN A 151 5.83 -22.70 3.87
C ASN A 151 6.80 -22.35 5.02
N GLY A 152 6.49 -21.30 5.78
CA GLY A 152 7.21 -20.91 6.99
C GLY A 152 7.91 -19.55 6.90
N SER A 153 8.82 -19.33 7.85
CA SER A 153 9.54 -18.07 8.05
C SER A 153 10.96 -18.12 7.48
N TRP A 154 11.39 -17.01 6.88
CA TRP A 154 12.62 -16.91 6.12
C TRP A 154 13.37 -15.61 6.44
N GLU A 155 14.55 -15.73 7.07
CA GLU A 155 15.48 -14.62 7.20
C GLU A 155 15.97 -14.23 5.81
N THR A 156 15.68 -12.99 5.42
CA THR A 156 15.88 -12.49 4.06
C THR A 156 16.78 -11.27 4.08
N VAL A 157 17.70 -11.20 3.11
CA VAL A 157 18.49 -10.00 2.84
C VAL A 157 18.21 -9.57 1.41
N PHE A 158 17.76 -8.33 1.25
CA PHE A 158 17.63 -7.67 -0.04
C PHE A 158 18.92 -6.91 -0.34
N THR A 159 19.32 -6.92 -1.62
CA THR A 159 20.45 -6.18 -2.16
C THR A 159 19.96 -5.33 -3.33
N GLU A 160 20.09 -4.01 -3.19
CA GLU A 160 19.71 -3.01 -4.19
C GLU A 160 20.75 -2.89 -5.31
N GLU A 161 20.41 -2.23 -6.41
CA GLU A 161 21.33 -2.07 -7.55
C GLU A 161 22.62 -1.29 -7.21
N ASP A 162 22.58 -0.43 -6.18
CA ASP A 162 23.75 0.31 -5.68
C ASP A 162 24.59 -0.48 -4.67
N GLY A 163 24.19 -1.72 -4.35
CA GLY A 163 24.84 -2.61 -3.39
C GLY A 163 24.42 -2.41 -1.94
N ASN A 164 23.53 -1.45 -1.64
CA ASN A 164 22.95 -1.33 -0.30
C ASN A 164 22.10 -2.56 0.02
N THR A 165 22.04 -2.91 1.30
CA THR A 165 21.28 -4.07 1.76
C THR A 165 20.34 -3.69 2.90
N PHE A 166 19.22 -4.41 2.97
CA PHE A 166 18.32 -4.33 4.10
C PHE A 166 17.77 -5.71 4.45
N LYS A 167 17.42 -5.89 5.73
CA LYS A 167 16.92 -7.15 6.27
C LYS A 167 15.40 -7.22 6.21
N ALA A 168 14.90 -8.42 6.03
CA ALA A 168 13.48 -8.74 6.12
C ALA A 168 13.26 -10.15 6.68
N LEU A 169 12.02 -10.43 7.10
CA LEU A 169 11.52 -11.77 7.39
C LEU A 169 10.39 -12.10 6.43
N GLY A 170 10.63 -13.01 5.50
CA GLY A 170 9.60 -13.56 4.63
C GLY A 170 8.71 -14.53 5.41
N SER A 171 7.39 -14.36 5.33
CA SER A 171 6.41 -15.29 5.89
C SER A 171 5.54 -15.82 4.77
N PHE A 172 5.63 -17.12 4.47
CA PHE A 172 4.94 -17.72 3.33
C PHE A 172 3.99 -18.83 3.76
N TYR A 173 2.81 -18.82 3.15
CA TYR A 173 1.78 -19.84 3.28
C TYR A 173 1.44 -20.43 1.90
N GLN A 174 1.73 -21.71 1.73
CA GLN A 174 1.56 -22.47 0.50
C GLN A 174 0.51 -23.57 0.71
N LYS A 175 -0.46 -23.64 -0.20
CA LYS A 175 -1.47 -24.69 -0.27
C LYS A 175 -1.53 -25.24 -1.70
N GLY A 176 -0.91 -26.42 -1.91
CA GLY A 176 -0.64 -26.93 -3.25
C GLY A 176 0.28 -25.96 -4.00
N ASP A 177 -0.12 -25.55 -5.19
CA ASP A 177 0.63 -24.57 -5.98
C ASP A 177 0.30 -23.12 -5.57
N SER A 178 -0.78 -22.87 -4.81
CA SER A 178 -1.16 -21.52 -4.38
C SER A 178 -0.22 -21.02 -3.29
N LEU A 179 0.16 -19.74 -3.36
CA LEU A 179 1.07 -19.11 -2.42
C LEU A 179 0.58 -17.72 -2.01
N THR A 180 0.63 -17.44 -0.71
CA THR A 180 0.47 -16.10 -0.16
C THR A 180 1.60 -15.80 0.82
N GLY A 181 1.87 -14.53 1.08
CA GLY A 181 2.83 -14.15 2.09
C GLY A 181 3.11 -12.66 2.16
N THR A 182 4.16 -12.31 2.88
CA THR A 182 4.68 -10.94 2.97
C THR A 182 6.15 -10.97 3.38
N PHE A 183 6.81 -9.82 3.30
CA PHE A 183 8.10 -9.59 3.92
C PHE A 183 7.94 -8.51 4.99
N GLN A 184 8.24 -8.87 6.22
CA GLN A 184 8.36 -7.94 7.35
C GLN A 184 9.75 -7.29 7.29
N THR A 185 9.86 -5.98 7.44
CA THR A 185 11.12 -5.24 7.52
C THR A 185 11.20 -4.50 8.86
N GLU A 186 12.32 -3.83 9.13
CA GLU A 186 12.48 -3.00 10.33
C GLU A 186 11.53 -1.79 10.35
N THR A 187 10.99 -1.38 9.21
CA THR A 187 10.21 -0.15 9.07
C THR A 187 8.74 -0.38 8.72
N GLY A 188 8.37 -1.61 8.33
CA GLY A 188 7.01 -2.02 7.99
C GLY A 188 7.03 -3.29 7.13
N ASP A 189 5.92 -3.61 6.47
CA ASP A 189 5.81 -4.84 5.68
C ASP A 189 5.33 -4.61 4.24
N PHE A 190 5.53 -5.62 3.39
CA PHE A 190 5.19 -5.59 1.96
C PHE A 190 3.73 -5.93 1.65
N ARG A 191 2.86 -5.91 2.66
CA ARG A 191 1.43 -6.23 2.59
C ARG A 191 1.16 -7.59 1.94
N TYR A 192 -0.06 -7.78 1.47
CA TYR A 192 -0.60 -9.06 1.04
C TYR A 192 -0.07 -9.47 -0.34
N LEU A 193 0.99 -10.28 -0.37
CA LEU A 193 1.49 -10.88 -1.60
C LEU A 193 0.69 -12.13 -1.96
N GLU A 194 0.38 -12.30 -3.24
CA GLU A 194 -0.30 -13.47 -3.77
C GLU A 194 0.37 -13.99 -5.04
N GLY A 195 0.39 -15.31 -5.18
CA GLY A 195 0.85 -15.99 -6.38
C GLY A 195 0.90 -17.50 -6.23
N MET A 196 1.98 -18.11 -6.70
CA MET A 196 2.06 -19.56 -6.83
C MET A 196 3.49 -20.10 -6.86
N VAL A 197 3.62 -21.40 -6.62
CA VAL A 197 4.85 -22.19 -6.77
C VAL A 197 4.66 -23.19 -7.90
N ILE A 198 5.51 -23.11 -8.93
CA ILE A 198 5.41 -23.88 -10.16
C ILE A 198 6.81 -24.03 -10.78
N GLU A 199 7.13 -25.20 -11.34
CA GLU A 199 8.43 -25.50 -11.98
C GLU A 199 9.66 -25.13 -11.11
N GLY A 200 9.58 -25.30 -9.79
CA GLY A 200 10.69 -24.99 -8.87
C GLY A 200 10.96 -23.49 -8.67
N LYS A 201 9.99 -22.66 -9.06
CA LYS A 201 9.99 -21.20 -8.84
C LYS A 201 8.77 -20.78 -8.05
N MET A 202 8.96 -19.80 -7.18
CA MET A 202 7.88 -19.06 -6.52
C MET A 202 7.68 -17.72 -7.22
N TYR A 203 6.41 -17.35 -7.37
CA TYR A 203 5.97 -16.09 -7.96
C TYR A 203 5.01 -15.42 -6.98
N LEU A 204 5.23 -14.15 -6.70
CA LEU A 204 4.38 -13.35 -5.82
C LEU A 204 4.23 -11.95 -6.41
N SER A 205 3.05 -11.37 -6.27
CA SER A 205 2.76 -10.03 -6.74
C SER A 205 1.72 -9.35 -5.86
N VAL A 206 1.71 -8.03 -5.89
CA VAL A 206 0.65 -7.20 -5.31
C VAL A 206 0.47 -5.95 -6.17
N PHE A 207 -0.80 -5.56 -6.34
CA PHE A 207 -1.18 -4.24 -6.80
C PHE A 207 -2.33 -3.73 -5.93
N ASP A 208 -2.11 -2.63 -5.24
CA ASP A 208 -3.06 -2.04 -4.28
C ASP A 208 -3.36 -0.55 -4.58
N GLY A 209 -2.92 -0.05 -5.75
CA GLY A 209 -3.00 1.36 -6.14
C GLY A 209 -1.84 2.21 -5.62
N SER A 210 -1.07 1.76 -4.63
CA SER A 210 0.17 2.38 -4.16
C SER A 210 1.40 1.62 -4.66
N HIS A 211 1.36 0.31 -4.56
CA HIS A 211 2.40 -0.63 -4.89
C HIS A 211 2.12 -1.36 -6.20
N ALA A 212 3.19 -1.68 -6.91
CA ALA A 212 3.21 -2.60 -8.04
C ALA A 212 4.45 -3.48 -7.87
N TYR A 213 4.31 -4.56 -7.09
CA TYR A 213 5.43 -5.40 -6.70
C TYR A 213 5.38 -6.75 -7.41
N LEU A 214 6.57 -7.24 -7.80
CA LEU A 214 6.78 -8.55 -8.36
C LEU A 214 7.98 -9.21 -7.67
N PHE A 215 7.79 -10.41 -7.16
CA PHE A 215 8.85 -11.26 -6.63
C PHE A 215 8.89 -12.57 -7.40
N ILE A 216 10.09 -12.98 -7.77
CA ILE A 216 10.34 -14.28 -8.39
C ILE A 216 11.54 -14.88 -7.69
N ALA A 217 11.40 -16.10 -7.20
CA ALA A 217 12.50 -16.82 -6.56
C ALA A 217 12.54 -18.28 -6.98
N LYS A 218 13.68 -18.91 -6.77
CA LYS A 218 13.88 -20.34 -6.88
C LYS A 218 14.52 -20.87 -5.61
N MET A 219 14.31 -22.15 -5.34
CA MET A 219 15.04 -22.84 -4.28
C MET A 219 16.35 -23.42 -4.83
N LEU A 220 17.44 -23.20 -4.10
CA LEU A 220 18.74 -23.80 -4.40
C LEU A 220 18.85 -25.19 -3.74
N SER A 221 19.86 -25.96 -4.14
CA SER A 221 20.08 -27.33 -3.64
C SER A 221 20.41 -27.38 -2.14
N ASP A 222 20.86 -26.27 -1.55
CA ASP A 222 21.10 -26.12 -0.12
C ASP A 222 19.87 -25.65 0.67
N SER A 223 18.68 -25.68 0.04
CA SER A 223 17.40 -25.24 0.61
C SER A 223 17.30 -23.74 0.93
N THR A 224 18.17 -22.92 0.33
CA THR A 224 18.04 -21.45 0.37
C THR A 224 17.16 -20.94 -0.78
N LEU A 225 16.51 -19.79 -0.58
CA LEU A 225 15.81 -19.09 -1.65
C LEU A 225 16.71 -18.00 -2.21
N THR A 226 16.70 -17.85 -3.53
CA THR A 226 17.30 -16.69 -4.21
C THR A 226 16.29 -16.15 -5.21
N GLY A 227 16.15 -14.83 -5.27
CA GLY A 227 15.14 -14.20 -6.10
C GLY A 227 15.42 -12.76 -6.47
N THR A 228 14.48 -12.21 -7.23
CA THR A 228 14.40 -10.82 -7.63
C THR A 228 13.15 -10.18 -7.03
N PHE A 229 13.24 -8.88 -6.80
CA PHE A 229 12.14 -8.01 -6.41
C PHE A 229 12.13 -6.81 -7.36
N ARG A 230 10.95 -6.51 -7.91
CA ARG A 230 10.71 -5.31 -8.71
C ARG A 230 9.60 -4.48 -8.08
N ALA A 231 9.80 -3.17 -8.03
CA ALA A 231 8.79 -2.22 -7.61
C ALA A 231 8.58 -1.12 -8.67
N GLY A 232 7.45 -1.21 -9.37
CA GLY A 232 7.20 -0.38 -10.53
C GLY A 232 8.25 -0.59 -11.65
N SER A 233 8.41 0.41 -12.52
CA SER A 233 9.25 0.29 -13.72
C SER A 233 10.73 0.58 -13.49
N LYS A 234 11.10 1.13 -12.32
CA LYS A 234 12.47 1.60 -12.04
C LYS A 234 13.21 0.77 -10.99
N TYR A 235 12.56 0.36 -9.91
CA TYR A 235 13.26 -0.26 -8.80
C TYR A 235 13.42 -1.77 -9.01
N LYS A 236 14.64 -2.26 -8.76
CA LYS A 236 15.01 -3.68 -8.79
C LYS A 236 15.93 -3.98 -7.61
N ALA A 237 15.77 -5.16 -7.04
CA ALA A 237 16.67 -5.71 -6.04
C ALA A 237 16.77 -7.23 -6.24
N THR A 238 17.88 -7.83 -5.80
CA THR A 238 17.97 -9.28 -5.58
C THR A 238 17.75 -9.57 -4.12
N TRP A 239 17.39 -10.80 -3.78
CA TRP A 239 17.29 -11.22 -2.39
C TRP A 239 17.68 -12.68 -2.22
N GLU A 240 18.21 -12.97 -1.03
CA GLU A 240 18.50 -14.33 -0.58
C GLU A 240 17.80 -14.57 0.74
N ALA A 241 17.28 -15.79 0.95
CA ALA A 241 16.63 -16.13 2.19
C ALA A 241 16.93 -17.54 2.70
N LYS A 242 16.98 -17.66 4.03
CA LYS A 242 17.20 -18.92 4.75
C LYS A 242 16.09 -19.13 5.78
N ARG A 243 15.65 -20.37 5.95
CA ARG A 243 14.63 -20.70 6.96
C ARG A 243 15.09 -20.28 8.35
N THR A 244 14.18 -19.73 9.13
CA THR A 244 14.46 -19.27 10.49
C THR A 244 13.23 -19.37 11.37
N ASP A 245 13.44 -19.58 12.67
CA ASP A 245 12.43 -19.41 13.72
C ASP A 245 12.73 -18.17 14.59
N LYS A 246 13.75 -17.39 14.23
CA LYS A 246 14.20 -16.22 14.98
C LYS A 246 13.80 -14.93 14.28
N ASN A 247 13.39 -13.94 15.07
CA ASN A 247 13.27 -12.57 14.60
C ASN A 247 14.67 -11.91 14.64
N SER A 248 15.16 -11.48 13.47
CA SER A 248 16.46 -10.80 13.32
C SER A 248 16.35 -9.30 13.00
N LEU A 249 15.14 -8.76 13.00
CA LEU A 249 14.86 -7.34 12.78
C LEU A 249 15.13 -6.54 14.06
N ALA A 250 15.51 -5.27 13.90
CA ALA A 250 15.63 -4.35 15.02
C ALA A 250 14.32 -4.19 15.80
N ASP A 251 14.43 -3.98 17.11
CA ASP A 251 13.30 -3.64 17.95
C ASP A 251 12.78 -2.23 17.61
N ALA A 252 11.51 -2.14 17.20
CA ALA A 252 10.80 -0.92 16.84
C ALA A 252 10.84 0.16 17.93
N TYR A 253 10.98 -0.24 19.21
CA TYR A 253 11.07 0.69 20.35
C TYR A 253 12.47 1.26 20.59
N SER A 254 13.47 0.76 19.88
CA SER A 254 14.86 1.17 20.04
C SER A 254 15.37 2.09 18.93
N MET A 255 14.63 2.17 17.81
CA MET A 255 15.08 2.82 16.57
C MET A 255 15.04 4.36 16.60
N THR A 256 14.08 4.92 17.33
CA THR A 256 13.88 6.37 17.46
C THR A 256 13.90 6.73 18.94
N LYS A 257 14.60 7.81 19.29
CA LYS A 257 14.76 8.25 20.68
C LYS A 257 14.16 9.63 20.89
N THR A 258 13.62 9.88 22.07
CA THR A 258 13.23 11.22 22.50
C THR A 258 14.44 12.02 22.99
N THR A 259 14.37 13.35 22.88
CA THR A 259 15.31 14.28 23.53
C THR A 259 15.01 14.47 25.03
N GLY A 260 13.86 13.97 25.51
CA GLY A 260 13.41 14.06 26.91
C GLY A 260 12.68 15.37 27.28
N LYS A 261 12.53 16.30 26.34
CA LYS A 261 11.76 17.54 26.56
C LYS A 261 10.26 17.30 26.30
N PRO A 262 9.37 18.06 26.97
CA PRO A 262 7.95 18.06 26.63
C PRO A 262 7.71 18.53 25.18
N LEU A 263 6.74 17.91 24.52
CA LEU A 263 6.23 18.32 23.23
C LEU A 263 5.66 19.74 23.31
N SER A 264 5.93 20.55 22.29
CA SER A 264 5.51 21.95 22.21
C SER A 264 5.15 22.40 20.79
N PHE A 265 4.68 21.46 19.96
CA PHE A 265 4.40 21.75 18.57
C PHE A 265 3.09 22.53 18.37
N THR A 266 3.08 23.31 17.29
CA THR A 266 1.87 23.86 16.68
C THR A 266 1.94 23.61 15.18
N PHE A 267 0.93 22.94 14.64
CA PHE A 267 0.85 22.62 13.21
C PHE A 267 -0.54 22.98 12.66
N PRO A 268 -0.65 23.34 11.38
CA PRO A 268 -1.95 23.54 10.76
C PRO A 268 -2.67 22.20 10.61
N ASN A 269 -3.97 22.15 10.90
CA ASN A 269 -4.85 21.05 10.55
C ASN A 269 -5.14 21.03 9.04
N GLN A 270 -5.93 20.06 8.57
CA GLN A 270 -6.28 19.90 7.16
C GLN A 270 -7.00 21.12 6.52
N ASP A 271 -7.58 22.01 7.34
CA ASP A 271 -8.23 23.25 6.89
C ASP A 271 -7.32 24.48 7.06
N GLY A 272 -6.05 24.29 7.42
CA GLY A 272 -5.05 25.34 7.58
C GLY A 272 -5.09 26.05 8.94
N GLN A 273 -5.93 25.61 9.88
CA GLN A 273 -6.05 26.23 11.20
C GLN A 273 -4.97 25.71 12.14
N PRO A 274 -4.29 26.58 12.92
CA PRO A 274 -3.27 26.14 13.86
C PRO A 274 -3.89 25.31 14.98
N VAL A 275 -3.25 24.18 15.30
CA VAL A 275 -3.56 23.32 16.45
C VAL A 275 -2.28 23.13 17.24
N SER A 276 -2.33 23.42 18.54
CA SER A 276 -1.19 23.25 19.47
C SER A 276 -1.41 22.05 20.37
N ILE A 277 -0.34 21.32 20.69
CA ILE A 277 -0.39 20.26 21.71
C ILE A 277 -0.74 20.78 23.11
N THR A 278 -0.69 22.10 23.31
CA THR A 278 -1.07 22.81 24.53
C THR A 278 -2.47 23.43 24.44
N ASP A 279 -3.27 23.10 23.43
CA ASP A 279 -4.66 23.53 23.37
C ASP A 279 -5.48 22.83 24.46
N GLN A 280 -6.46 23.53 25.03
CA GLN A 280 -7.27 23.05 26.17
C GLN A 280 -7.89 21.65 25.96
N LYS A 281 -8.20 21.26 24.73
CA LYS A 281 -8.75 19.94 24.40
C LYS A 281 -7.79 18.76 24.68
N PHE A 282 -6.49 19.05 24.83
CA PHE A 282 -5.43 18.07 25.11
C PHE A 282 -4.93 18.12 26.57
N ASP A 283 -5.42 19.08 27.37
CA ASP A 283 -5.08 19.18 28.78
C ASP A 283 -5.57 17.94 29.54
N ASP A 284 -4.79 17.50 30.53
CA ASP A 284 -5.08 16.33 31.36
C ASP A 284 -5.43 15.06 30.54
N LYS A 285 -4.81 14.90 29.36
CA LYS A 285 -4.92 13.68 28.57
C LYS A 285 -3.55 13.06 28.32
N TYR A 286 -3.50 11.74 28.25
CA TYR A 286 -2.41 11.04 27.60
C TYR A 286 -2.50 11.26 26.08
N LYS A 287 -1.37 11.22 25.37
CA LYS A 287 -1.37 11.47 23.93
C LYS A 287 -0.77 10.30 23.15
N ILE A 288 -1.45 9.94 22.07
CA ILE A 288 -0.95 9.03 21.04
C ILE A 288 -0.79 9.84 19.77
N ILE A 289 0.45 9.99 19.32
CA ILE A 289 0.79 10.82 18.17
C ILE A 289 1.33 9.93 17.07
N GLN A 290 0.54 9.80 16.00
CA GLN A 290 0.93 9.07 14.81
C GLN A 290 1.63 10.02 13.85
N ILE A 291 2.93 9.82 13.64
CA ILE A 291 3.67 10.44 12.55
C ILE A 291 3.46 9.59 11.30
N MET A 292 2.85 10.15 10.26
CA MET A 292 2.44 9.40 9.07
C MET A 292 2.68 10.18 7.78
N GLY A 293 2.41 9.56 6.64
CA GLY A 293 2.15 10.26 5.40
C GLY A 293 0.94 9.65 4.73
N THR A 294 0.07 10.45 4.11
CA THR A 294 -1.15 9.95 3.43
C THR A 294 -0.86 8.93 2.33
N TRP A 295 0.39 8.92 1.88
CA TRP A 295 0.93 8.11 0.81
C TRP A 295 1.49 6.76 1.24
N CYS A 296 1.49 6.46 2.54
CA CYS A 296 2.12 5.30 3.14
C CYS A 296 1.05 4.24 3.49
N PRO A 297 1.02 3.08 2.83
CA PRO A 297 0.02 2.04 3.11
C PRO A 297 0.11 1.45 4.52
N ASN A 298 1.29 1.25 5.11
CA ASN A 298 1.38 0.78 6.50
C ASN A 298 0.82 1.83 7.49
N CYS A 299 0.88 3.12 7.15
CA CYS A 299 0.26 4.19 7.92
C CYS A 299 -1.27 4.14 7.85
N MET A 300 -1.82 3.73 6.70
CA MET A 300 -3.24 3.45 6.56
C MET A 300 -3.65 2.27 7.46
N ASP A 301 -2.89 1.18 7.49
CA ASP A 301 -3.18 0.03 8.35
C ASP A 301 -3.09 0.39 9.85
N GLU A 302 -2.10 1.20 10.25
CA GLU A 302 -1.99 1.69 11.63
C GLU A 302 -3.18 2.60 11.98
N THR A 303 -3.65 3.42 11.02
CA THR A 303 -4.83 4.27 11.21
C THR A 303 -6.10 3.43 11.39
N VAL A 304 -6.29 2.38 10.58
CA VAL A 304 -7.40 1.42 10.76
C VAL A 304 -7.32 0.77 12.14
N PHE A 305 -6.13 0.31 12.53
CA PHE A 305 -5.92 -0.27 13.86
C PHE A 305 -6.31 0.70 14.98
N LEU A 306 -5.84 1.95 14.95
CA LEU A 306 -6.12 2.93 16.00
C LEU A 306 -7.63 3.22 16.10
N GLN A 307 -8.31 3.39 14.96
CA GLN A 307 -9.75 3.60 14.93
C GLN A 307 -10.52 2.41 15.51
N ASP A 308 -10.21 1.20 15.06
CA ASP A 308 -10.84 -0.02 15.56
C ASP A 308 -10.57 -0.20 17.05
N TYR A 309 -9.35 0.10 17.51
CA TYR A 309 -9.00 0.03 18.92
C TYR A 309 -9.86 0.96 19.77
N PHE A 310 -9.92 2.26 19.45
CA PHE A 310 -10.64 3.26 20.24
C PHE A 310 -12.16 3.17 20.10
N LYS A 311 -12.66 2.66 18.97
CA LYS A 311 -14.08 2.31 18.82
C LYS A 311 -14.50 1.21 19.80
N ASN A 312 -13.64 0.22 20.03
CA ASN A 312 -13.90 -0.89 20.96
C ASN A 312 -13.46 -0.61 22.40
N HIS A 313 -12.60 0.40 22.62
CA HIS A 313 -12.11 0.83 23.92
C HIS A 313 -12.19 2.36 24.04
N PRO A 314 -13.40 2.93 24.20
CA PRO A 314 -13.55 4.38 24.37
C PRO A 314 -12.71 4.89 25.55
N ALA A 315 -11.94 5.96 25.32
CA ALA A 315 -10.96 6.47 26.26
C ALA A 315 -10.95 8.01 26.23
N ASP A 316 -11.72 8.64 27.10
CA ASP A 316 -11.82 10.11 27.19
C ASP A 316 -10.53 10.76 27.73
N ASP A 317 -9.71 9.96 28.43
CA ASP A 317 -8.42 10.35 29.01
C ASP A 317 -7.25 10.28 28.01
N ILE A 318 -7.51 9.88 26.76
CA ILE A 318 -6.51 9.79 25.69
C ILE A 318 -6.90 10.70 24.53
N ALA A 319 -5.94 11.44 24.00
CA ALA A 319 -6.05 12.17 22.74
C ALA A 319 -5.19 11.50 21.67
N VAL A 320 -5.79 11.22 20.52
CA VAL A 320 -5.07 10.74 19.33
C VAL A 320 -4.82 11.93 18.40
N ILE A 321 -3.64 12.03 17.80
CA ILE A 321 -3.26 13.09 16.86
C ILE A 321 -2.47 12.46 15.73
N SER A 322 -2.84 12.72 14.48
CA SER A 322 -2.03 12.32 13.32
C SER A 322 -1.27 13.52 12.78
N ILE A 323 0.02 13.36 12.51
CA ILE A 323 0.91 14.38 11.95
C ILE A 323 1.45 13.87 10.63
N GLY A 324 0.93 14.43 9.54
CA GLY A 324 1.31 14.12 8.17
C GLY A 324 2.62 14.80 7.77
N VAL A 325 3.57 14.00 7.28
CA VAL A 325 4.76 14.44 6.55
C VAL A 325 4.56 14.06 5.09
N GLU A 326 4.15 15.04 4.30
CA GLU A 326 3.61 14.81 2.96
C GLU A 326 4.68 14.87 1.88
N ARG A 327 4.45 14.15 0.78
CA ARG A 327 5.38 14.10 -0.37
C ARG A 327 5.27 15.29 -1.32
N TYR A 328 4.30 16.17 -1.10
CA TYR A 328 4.15 17.40 -1.86
C TYR A 328 4.79 18.56 -1.11
N LYS A 329 5.64 19.33 -1.81
CA LYS A 329 6.21 20.57 -1.27
C LYS A 329 5.16 21.69 -1.20
N ASP A 330 4.18 21.66 -2.10
CA ASP A 330 3.06 22.60 -2.10
C ASP A 330 2.12 22.36 -0.90
N THR A 331 1.99 23.38 -0.05
CA THR A 331 1.23 23.28 1.20
C THR A 331 -0.26 23.04 0.95
N LEU A 332 -0.87 23.71 -0.04
CA LEU A 332 -2.31 23.57 -0.31
C LEU A 332 -2.64 22.16 -0.82
N LYS A 333 -1.78 21.61 -1.68
CA LYS A 333 -1.89 20.22 -2.15
C LYS A 333 -1.73 19.25 -0.98
N SER A 334 -0.75 19.44 -0.10
CA SER A 334 -0.56 18.60 1.09
C SER A 334 -1.76 18.64 2.03
N LEU A 335 -2.31 19.81 2.33
CA LEU A 335 -3.53 19.97 3.13
C LEU A 335 -4.74 19.28 2.47
N SER A 336 -4.89 19.44 1.15
CA SER A 336 -5.91 18.73 0.37
C SER A 336 -5.77 17.19 0.48
N MET A 337 -4.55 16.66 0.43
CA MET A 337 -4.32 15.22 0.58
C MET A 337 -4.66 14.74 1.99
N LEU A 338 -4.27 15.50 3.02
CA LEU A 338 -4.62 15.20 4.42
C LEU A 338 -6.12 15.23 4.65
N LYS A 339 -6.82 16.24 4.12
CA LYS A 339 -8.28 16.33 4.18
C LYS A 339 -8.94 15.11 3.55
N LYS A 340 -8.52 14.78 2.32
CA LYS A 340 -9.02 13.60 1.62
C LYS A 340 -8.76 12.31 2.41
N PHE A 341 -7.57 12.15 3.00
CA PHE A 341 -7.25 11.01 3.84
C PHE A 341 -8.15 10.95 5.07
N LYS A 342 -8.30 12.06 5.80
CA LYS A 342 -9.20 12.19 6.96
C LYS A 342 -10.63 11.78 6.60
N ASP A 343 -11.16 12.32 5.51
CA ASP A 343 -12.54 12.07 5.08
C ASP A 343 -12.75 10.61 4.65
N ARG A 344 -11.82 10.04 3.85
CA ARG A 344 -11.92 8.67 3.33
C ARG A 344 -11.71 7.59 4.38
N MET A 345 -10.84 7.88 5.34
CA MET A 345 -10.58 6.98 6.46
C MET A 345 -11.53 7.23 7.64
N HIS A 346 -12.46 8.19 7.55
CA HIS A 346 -13.38 8.56 8.63
C HIS A 346 -12.67 8.87 9.96
N ILE A 347 -11.57 9.62 9.90
CA ILE A 347 -10.77 9.96 11.07
C ILE A 347 -11.42 11.10 11.85
N ASP A 348 -11.81 10.80 13.09
CA ASP A 348 -12.46 11.77 13.98
C ASP A 348 -11.47 12.77 14.60
N HIS A 349 -10.24 12.32 14.90
CA HIS A 349 -9.24 13.13 15.59
C HIS A 349 -8.49 14.12 14.68
N ASP A 350 -7.66 14.98 15.28
CA ASP A 350 -6.91 16.00 14.55
C ASP A 350 -5.87 15.40 13.60
N VAL A 351 -5.90 15.84 12.34
CA VAL A 351 -4.92 15.49 11.31
C VAL A 351 -4.18 16.76 10.91
N LEU A 352 -2.89 16.81 11.25
CA LEU A 352 -2.04 17.99 11.16
C LEU A 352 -0.99 17.84 10.06
N LEU A 353 -0.58 18.93 9.43
CA LEU A 353 0.54 18.95 8.50
C LEU A 353 1.85 19.31 9.23
N GLY A 354 2.68 18.29 9.46
CA GLY A 354 4.00 18.45 10.10
C GLY A 354 5.10 18.93 9.14
N GLY A 355 4.98 18.63 7.84
CA GLY A 355 5.95 19.12 6.85
C GLY A 355 6.01 18.31 5.56
N TYR A 356 7.14 18.44 4.85
CA TYR A 356 7.43 17.80 3.57
C TYR A 356 8.47 16.69 3.75
N THR A 357 8.33 15.55 3.06
CA THR A 357 9.25 14.40 3.21
C THR A 357 10.71 14.70 2.91
N GLY A 358 10.99 15.71 2.08
CA GLY A 358 12.35 16.15 1.75
C GLY A 358 12.99 17.14 2.73
N ASP A 359 12.24 17.63 3.72
CA ASP A 359 12.78 18.40 4.86
C ASP A 359 12.00 18.05 6.14
N ARG A 360 12.63 17.21 6.98
CA ARG A 360 12.03 16.68 8.21
C ARG A 360 12.56 17.37 9.47
N ALA A 361 13.50 18.32 9.35
CA ALA A 361 14.21 18.85 10.49
C ALA A 361 13.28 19.61 11.46
N SER A 362 12.32 20.37 10.91
CA SER A 362 11.34 21.11 11.68
C SER A 362 10.42 20.19 12.50
N VAL A 363 9.87 19.15 11.87
CA VAL A 363 8.98 18.19 12.54
C VAL A 363 9.73 17.35 13.57
N VAL A 364 10.94 16.88 13.27
CA VAL A 364 11.79 16.13 14.23
C VAL A 364 12.05 16.97 15.48
N LYS A 365 12.42 18.25 15.29
CA LYS A 365 12.66 19.17 16.41
C LYS A 365 11.39 19.42 17.23
N ALA A 366 10.27 19.69 16.57
CA ALA A 366 9.00 19.99 17.23
C ALA A 366 8.44 18.80 18.02
N LEU A 367 8.73 17.57 17.57
CA LEU A 367 8.35 16.34 18.23
C LEU A 367 9.38 15.84 19.24
N GLU A 368 10.48 16.58 19.47
CA GLU A 368 11.48 16.24 20.48
C GLU A 368 11.98 14.79 20.33
N ILE A 369 12.28 14.39 19.08
CA ILE A 369 12.86 13.10 18.70
C ILE A 369 14.19 13.28 17.95
N ASP A 370 15.01 12.23 17.88
CA ASP A 370 16.32 12.25 17.18
C ASP A 370 16.23 12.01 15.67
N GLY A 371 15.05 11.63 15.16
CA GLY A 371 14.77 11.52 13.73
C GLY A 371 13.48 10.77 13.43
N ILE A 372 13.01 10.84 12.19
CA ILE A 372 11.93 9.99 11.68
C ILE A 372 12.56 8.93 10.80
N LYS A 373 12.72 7.72 11.34
CA LYS A 373 13.35 6.57 10.67
C LYS A 373 12.37 5.81 9.76
N SER A 374 11.09 5.78 10.12
CA SER A 374 10.04 5.14 9.34
C SER A 374 8.77 5.97 9.33
N PHE A 375 7.87 5.67 8.40
CA PHE A 375 6.46 5.99 8.52
C PHE A 375 5.67 4.66 8.54
N PRO A 376 4.71 4.49 9.47
CA PRO A 376 4.42 5.42 10.55
C PRO A 376 5.45 5.35 11.69
N THR A 377 5.41 6.33 12.59
CA THR A 377 6.04 6.26 13.93
C THR A 377 5.03 6.73 14.96
N LEU A 378 4.80 5.93 15.99
CA LEU A 378 3.82 6.20 17.04
C LEU A 378 4.52 6.68 18.32
N LEU A 379 4.13 7.84 18.81
CA LEU A 379 4.61 8.40 20.08
C LEU A 379 3.53 8.24 21.15
N PHE A 380 3.91 7.80 22.34
CA PHE A 380 3.07 7.77 23.52
C PHE A 380 3.59 8.82 24.49
N ALA A 381 2.77 9.79 24.86
CA ALA A 381 3.15 10.87 25.77
C ALA A 381 2.22 10.98 26.99
N ASP A 382 2.80 11.40 28.11
CA ASP A 382 2.11 11.61 29.38
C ASP A 382 1.22 12.87 29.36
N ARG A 383 0.53 13.12 30.48
CA ARG A 383 -0.30 14.31 30.68
C ARG A 383 0.50 15.62 30.61
N ASN A 384 1.81 15.57 30.90
CA ASN A 384 2.75 16.69 30.84
C ASN A 384 3.44 16.83 29.47
N ASN A 385 2.93 16.16 28.43
CA ASN A 385 3.46 16.17 27.07
C ASN A 385 4.86 15.56 26.93
N LYS A 386 5.35 14.77 27.89
CA LYS A 386 6.63 14.05 27.75
C LYS A 386 6.42 12.71 27.08
N ILE A 387 7.24 12.41 26.08
CA ILE A 387 7.24 11.11 25.41
C ILE A 387 7.75 10.04 26.40
N VAL A 388 6.94 9.00 26.58
CA VAL A 388 7.23 7.84 27.45
C VAL A 388 7.65 6.63 26.63
N LYS A 389 7.09 6.46 25.42
CA LYS A 389 7.39 5.36 24.52
C LYS A 389 7.32 5.81 23.06
N ILE A 390 8.12 5.20 22.19
CA ILE A 390 8.10 5.44 20.74
C ILE A 390 8.10 4.08 20.03
N HIS A 391 7.17 3.83 19.13
CA HIS A 391 7.16 2.65 18.25
C HIS A 391 7.44 3.09 16.82
N THR A 392 8.52 2.58 16.21
CA THR A 392 8.95 2.95 14.86
C THR A 392 8.53 1.92 13.83
N GLY A 393 7.88 2.37 12.75
CA GLY A 393 7.34 1.48 11.72
C GLY A 393 6.05 0.81 12.15
N PHE A 394 5.44 0.10 11.20
CA PHE A 394 4.23 -0.68 11.47
C PHE A 394 4.14 -1.89 10.56
N ASN A 395 4.09 -3.06 11.18
CA ASN A 395 3.89 -4.33 10.51
C ASN A 395 2.42 -4.72 10.64
N GLY A 396 1.70 -4.58 9.53
CA GLY A 396 0.25 -4.67 9.46
C GLY A 396 -0.29 -6.10 9.46
N PRO A 397 -1.61 -6.26 9.23
CA PRO A 397 -2.29 -7.55 9.39
C PRO A 397 -1.88 -8.64 8.40
N ALA A 398 -1.09 -8.31 7.37
CA ALA A 398 -0.44 -9.30 6.51
C ALA A 398 0.66 -10.09 7.22
N THR A 399 1.14 -9.60 8.37
CA THR A 399 2.26 -10.19 9.12
C THR A 399 1.78 -11.03 10.32
N PRO A 400 2.53 -12.07 10.72
CA PRO A 400 2.19 -12.85 11.92
C PRO A 400 2.35 -12.07 13.23
N VAL A 401 3.13 -10.97 13.24
CA VAL A 401 3.42 -10.18 14.45
C VAL A 401 2.32 -9.19 14.81
N TYR A 402 1.34 -8.97 13.94
CA TYR A 402 0.29 -7.97 14.13
C TYR A 402 -0.56 -8.23 15.39
N GLU A 403 -0.90 -9.49 15.67
CA GLU A 403 -1.67 -9.82 16.88
C GLU A 403 -0.90 -9.58 18.17
N ASP A 404 0.44 -9.71 18.14
CA ASP A 404 1.27 -9.41 19.30
C ASP A 404 1.40 -7.90 19.51
N PHE A 405 1.51 -7.12 18.42
CA PHE A 405 1.44 -5.66 18.49
C PHE A 405 0.12 -5.17 19.13
N LYS A 406 -1.03 -5.76 18.78
CA LYS A 406 -2.33 -5.39 19.38
C LYS A 406 -2.36 -5.58 20.90
N LYS A 407 -1.79 -6.70 21.39
CA LYS A 407 -1.68 -6.99 22.84
C LYS A 407 -0.71 -6.03 23.52
N GLU A 408 0.42 -5.77 22.88
CA GLU A 408 1.45 -4.89 23.41
C GLU A 408 0.94 -3.44 23.50
N PHE A 409 0.25 -2.96 22.47
CA PHE A 409 -0.36 -1.64 22.46
C PHE A 409 -1.28 -1.43 23.67
N THR A 410 -2.14 -2.41 23.96
CA THR A 410 -3.01 -2.39 25.16
C THR A 410 -2.18 -2.31 26.44
N THR A 411 -1.12 -3.12 26.54
CA THR A 411 -0.22 -3.14 27.70
C THR A 411 0.48 -1.79 27.89
N ILE A 412 0.89 -1.13 26.81
CA ILE A 412 1.52 0.21 26.87
C ILE A 412 0.54 1.24 27.40
N LEU A 413 -0.72 1.23 26.96
CA LEU A 413 -1.73 2.17 27.47
C LEU A 413 -2.06 1.94 28.94
N GLU A 414 -2.09 0.69 29.40
CA GLU A 414 -2.24 0.37 30.82
C GLU A 414 -1.06 0.84 31.66
N GLN A 415 0.16 0.74 31.15
CA GLN A 415 1.36 1.26 31.81
C GLN A 415 1.33 2.79 31.87
N LEU A 416 0.97 3.43 30.75
CA LEU A 416 0.89 4.88 30.65
C LEU A 416 -0.09 5.48 31.67
N ARG A 417 -1.17 4.77 32.01
CA ARG A 417 -2.16 5.19 33.03
C ARG A 417 -1.74 4.97 34.49
N LYS A 418 -0.68 4.21 34.74
CA LYS A 418 -0.15 3.97 36.09
C LYS A 418 0.85 5.03 36.52
N ASP A 419 1.45 5.70 35.55
CA ASP A 419 2.35 6.85 35.69
C ASP A 419 1.55 8.16 35.65
#